data_AF-G1UYF4-F1
#
_entry.id   AF-G1UYF4-F1
#
_cell.length_a   1.000
_cell.length_b   1.000
_cell.length_c   1.000
_cell.angle_alpha   90.00
_cell.angle_beta   90.00
_cell.angle_gamma   90.00
#
_symmetry.space_group_name_H-M   'P 1'
#
loop_
_entity.id
_entity.type
_entity.pdbx_description
1 polymer ?
#
loop_
_entity_poly.entity_id
_entity_poly.type
_entity_poly.pdbx_seq_one_letter_code
_entity_poly.pdbx_strand_id
1 'polypeptide(L)'
;MADFLHPSLQRDIKRFCLRYGLNVSHTYHTPTDFWNDEGAGEQAVFVCLLHQMPFGEALKLVRAARQRFRNVLLVDYKLPERNLDFPAYWLGHCCERMGAHYGLYNRFMRHGGIEGVIRQLEVVPLRRDVFWGGGIGAVWIV
;
A
#
# COMPACT_ATOMS: atom_id res chain seq x y z
N MET A 1 -7.32 -11.95 -7.48
CA MET A 1 -5.92 -12.15 -7.88
C MET A 1 -5.05 -11.97 -6.63
N ALA A 2 -5.20 -12.88 -5.67
CA ALA A 2 -4.52 -12.82 -4.36
C ALA A 2 -3.10 -13.42 -4.41
N ASP A 3 -2.74 -14.06 -5.53
CA ASP A 3 -1.57 -14.93 -5.61
C ASP A 3 -0.26 -14.21 -6.01
N PHE A 4 -0.27 -12.88 -6.15
CA PHE A 4 0.92 -12.12 -6.52
C PHE A 4 1.56 -11.36 -5.35
N LEU A 5 1.34 -11.82 -4.12
CA LEU A 5 2.23 -11.45 -3.02
C LEU A 5 3.51 -12.27 -3.15
N HIS A 6 4.47 -11.73 -3.90
CA HIS A 6 5.81 -12.31 -3.99
C HIS A 6 6.30 -12.61 -2.56
N PRO A 7 6.79 -13.82 -2.24
CA PRO A 7 7.18 -14.19 -0.87
C PRO A 7 8.18 -13.24 -0.20
N SER A 8 8.94 -12.47 -1.00
CA SER A 8 9.80 -11.41 -0.48
C SER A 8 9.01 -10.25 0.14
N LEU A 9 7.87 -9.86 -0.43
CA LEU A 9 7.09 -8.72 0.04
C LEU A 9 6.49 -9.00 1.42
N GLN A 10 5.93 -10.20 1.63
CA GLN A 10 5.46 -10.61 2.97
C GLN A 10 6.60 -10.63 3.99
N ARG A 11 7.79 -11.09 3.59
CA ARG A 11 8.97 -11.09 4.45
C ARG A 11 9.42 -9.66 4.80
N ASP A 12 9.41 -8.75 3.84
CA ASP A 12 9.80 -7.36 4.03
C ASP A 12 8.80 -6.61 4.93
N ILE A 13 7.49 -6.82 4.73
CA ILE A 13 6.45 -6.31 5.63
C ILE A 13 6.66 -6.82 7.06
N LYS A 14 6.86 -8.13 7.23
CA LYS A 14 7.10 -8.72 8.56
C LYS A 14 8.34 -8.14 9.23
N ARG A 15 9.44 -7.98 8.47
CA ARG A 15 10.69 -7.38 8.97
C ARG A 15 10.51 -5.92 9.35
N PHE A 16 9.82 -5.14 8.52
CA PHE A 16 9.50 -3.74 8.81
C PHE A 16 8.68 -3.65 10.10
N CYS A 17 7.63 -4.47 10.22
CA CYS A 17 6.79 -4.43 11.40
C CYS A 17 7.54 -4.84 12.68
N LEU A 18 8.34 -5.90 12.62
CA LEU A 18 9.20 -6.31 13.74
C LEU A 18 10.20 -5.23 14.14
N ARG A 19 10.83 -4.57 13.16
CA ARG A 19 11.84 -3.53 13.40
C ARG A 19 11.26 -2.32 14.12
N TYR A 20 9.99 -2.00 13.86
CA TYR A 20 9.35 -0.79 14.38
C TYR A 20 8.29 -1.06 15.45
N GLY A 21 8.22 -2.29 15.99
CA GLY A 21 7.31 -2.64 17.07
C GLY A 21 5.83 -2.60 16.68
N LEU A 22 5.55 -2.82 15.39
CA LEU A 22 4.21 -2.81 14.80
C LEU A 22 3.57 -4.20 14.96
N ASN A 23 2.45 -4.28 15.68
CA ASN A 23 1.68 -5.50 15.88
C ASN A 23 0.67 -5.70 14.74
N VAL A 24 0.98 -6.61 13.82
CA VAL A 24 0.16 -6.88 12.62
C VAL A 24 -1.06 -7.72 12.98
N SER A 25 -2.06 -7.12 13.65
CA SER A 25 -3.31 -7.79 13.97
C SER A 25 -4.33 -7.73 12.82
N HIS A 26 -4.32 -6.65 12.03
CA HIS A 26 -5.23 -6.50 10.88
C HIS A 26 -4.43 -6.25 9.59
N THR A 27 -4.51 -7.19 8.64
CA THR A 27 -3.92 -7.05 7.30
C THR A 27 -5.02 -7.18 6.27
N TYR A 28 -5.12 -6.20 5.37
CA TYR A 28 -6.16 -6.13 4.36
C TYR A 28 -5.57 -6.15 2.95
N HIS A 29 -6.11 -7.03 2.13
CA HIS A 29 -5.73 -7.22 0.72
C HIS A 29 -6.82 -6.80 -0.25
N THR A 30 -8.07 -6.75 0.21
CA THR A 30 -9.20 -6.26 -0.58
C THR A 30 -10.01 -5.22 0.19
N PRO A 31 -10.73 -4.31 -0.51
CA PRO A 31 -11.54 -3.28 0.16
C PRO A 31 -12.68 -3.92 0.96
N THR A 32 -13.22 -5.03 0.43
CA THR A 32 -14.28 -5.81 1.06
C THR A 32 -13.86 -6.34 2.42
N ASP A 33 -12.62 -6.85 2.55
CA ASP A 33 -12.10 -7.35 3.83
C ASP A 33 -12.07 -6.24 4.89
N PHE A 34 -11.67 -5.03 4.50
CA PHE A 34 -11.62 -3.88 5.42
C PHE A 34 -13.02 -3.42 5.86
N TRP A 35 -13.97 -3.35 4.94
CA TRP A 35 -15.33 -2.88 5.24
C TRP A 35 -16.17 -3.92 5.99
N ASN A 36 -15.88 -5.21 5.83
CA ASN A 36 -16.55 -6.29 6.55
C ASN A 36 -15.96 -6.55 7.95
N ASP A 37 -14.74 -6.09 8.20
CA ASP A 37 -14.16 -6.12 9.53
C ASP A 37 -14.72 -4.93 10.34
N GLU A 38 -15.31 -5.17 11.50
CA GLU A 38 -15.72 -4.12 12.45
C GLU A 38 -14.60 -3.78 13.46
N GLY A 39 -13.46 -4.46 13.36
CA GLY A 39 -12.33 -4.34 14.29
C GLY A 39 -11.76 -2.93 14.37
N ALA A 40 -11.38 -2.54 15.57
CA ALA A 40 -10.55 -1.37 15.85
C ALA A 40 -9.35 -1.82 16.66
N GLY A 41 -8.24 -1.06 16.60
CA GLY A 41 -7.06 -1.48 17.34
C GLY A 41 -5.84 -0.61 17.12
N GLU A 42 -4.68 -1.15 17.50
CA GLU A 42 -3.43 -0.40 17.41
C GLU A 42 -2.94 -0.25 15.97
N GLN A 43 -3.23 -1.20 15.07
CA GLN A 43 -2.68 -1.17 13.72
C GLN A 43 -3.55 -1.83 12.64
N ALA A 44 -3.56 -1.20 11.46
CA ALA A 44 -3.95 -1.82 10.20
C ALA A 44 -2.81 -1.79 9.17
N VAL A 45 -2.70 -2.84 8.36
CA VAL A 45 -1.76 -2.94 7.23
C VAL A 45 -2.54 -3.14 5.95
N PHE A 46 -2.38 -2.23 4.99
CA PHE A 46 -2.95 -2.37 3.65
C PHE A 46 -1.88 -2.83 2.69
N VAL A 47 -2.10 -3.94 2.01
CA VAL A 47 -1.08 -4.56 1.15
C VAL A 47 -1.60 -4.72 -0.26
N CYS A 48 -1.02 -3.95 -1.17
CA CYS A 48 -1.34 -3.93 -2.60
C CYS A 48 -2.84 -3.74 -2.85
N LEU A 49 -3.49 -2.93 -2.02
CA LEU A 49 -4.95 -2.78 -1.93
C LEU A 49 -5.45 -1.56 -2.72
N LEU A 50 -4.74 -0.44 -2.63
CA LEU A 50 -5.24 0.89 -2.99
C LEU A 50 -5.30 1.08 -4.51
N HIS A 51 -4.36 0.49 -5.26
CA HIS A 51 -4.36 0.56 -6.72
C HIS A 51 -5.48 -0.28 -7.37
N GLN A 52 -6.16 -1.15 -6.60
CA GLN A 52 -7.26 -1.98 -7.09
C GLN A 52 -8.62 -1.26 -7.08
N MET A 53 -8.67 0.02 -6.73
CA MET A 53 -9.92 0.79 -6.64
C MET A 53 -9.77 2.22 -7.20
N PRO A 54 -10.88 2.96 -7.42
CA PRO A 54 -10.80 4.36 -7.81
C PRO A 54 -10.03 5.17 -6.75
N PHE A 55 -9.18 6.10 -7.20
CA PHE A 55 -8.29 6.84 -6.30
C PHE A 55 -9.05 7.56 -5.16
N GLY A 56 -10.21 8.16 -5.46
CA GLY A 56 -11.06 8.79 -4.44
C GLY A 56 -11.56 7.81 -3.37
N GLU A 57 -11.84 6.56 -3.74
CA GLU A 57 -12.23 5.50 -2.79
C GLU A 57 -11.03 5.05 -1.94
N ALA A 58 -9.84 4.97 -2.52
CA ALA A 58 -8.61 4.72 -1.77
C ALA A 58 -8.38 5.79 -0.68
N LEU A 59 -8.61 7.07 -0.99
CA LEU A 59 -8.53 8.15 0.00
C LEU A 59 -9.54 7.98 1.13
N LYS A 60 -10.80 7.64 0.81
CA LYS A 60 -11.85 7.40 1.82
C LYS A 60 -11.49 6.22 2.73
N LEU A 61 -11.00 5.13 2.14
CA LEU A 61 -10.64 3.92 2.86
C LEU A 61 -9.47 4.19 3.82
N VAL A 62 -8.43 4.92 3.39
CA VAL A 62 -7.32 5.32 4.29
C VAL A 62 -7.79 6.27 5.39
N ARG A 63 -8.71 7.21 5.13
CA ARG A 63 -9.31 8.06 6.17
C ARG A 63 -10.06 7.24 7.21
N ALA A 64 -10.90 6.30 6.77
CA ALA A 64 -11.63 5.41 7.67
C ALA A 64 -10.68 4.55 8.51
N ALA A 65 -9.58 4.07 7.92
CA ALA A 65 -8.56 3.32 8.63
C ALA A 65 -7.93 4.14 9.77
N ARG A 66 -7.57 5.41 9.51
CA ARG A 66 -7.00 6.31 10.52
C ARG A 66 -7.98 6.66 11.65
N GLN A 67 -9.28 6.55 11.42
CA GLN A 67 -10.29 6.73 12.46
C GLN A 67 -10.44 5.48 13.34
N ARG A 68 -10.18 4.29 12.79
CA ARG A 68 -10.34 2.99 13.48
C ARG A 68 -9.06 2.47 14.12
N PHE A 69 -7.91 2.87 13.59
CA PHE A 69 -6.61 2.34 13.98
C PHE A 69 -5.64 3.47 14.32
N ARG A 70 -4.86 3.27 15.39
CA ARG A 70 -3.83 4.22 15.81
C ARG A 70 -2.67 4.33 14.80
N ASN A 71 -2.36 3.22 14.13
CA ASN A 71 -1.29 3.14 13.13
C ASN A 71 -1.83 2.52 11.85
N VAL A 72 -1.52 3.12 10.71
CA VAL A 72 -1.84 2.54 9.40
C VAL A 72 -0.55 2.41 8.59
N LEU A 73 -0.23 1.19 8.18
CA LEU A 73 0.87 0.91 7.27
C LEU A 73 0.30 0.67 5.88
N LEU A 74 0.61 1.58 4.97
CA LEU A 74 0.24 1.47 3.56
C LEU A 74 1.41 0.82 2.81
N VAL A 75 1.14 -0.27 2.11
CA VAL A 75 2.14 -0.97 1.29
C VAL A 75 1.57 -1.11 -0.11
N ASP A 76 2.02 -0.29 -1.05
CA ASP A 76 1.47 -0.24 -2.40
C ASP A 76 2.49 0.30 -3.41
N TYR A 77 2.14 0.27 -4.70
CA TYR A 77 3.02 0.77 -5.76
C TYR A 77 3.38 2.24 -5.56
N LYS A 78 4.66 2.55 -5.77
CA LYS A 78 5.18 3.91 -5.75
C LYS A 78 5.78 4.30 -7.09
N LEU A 79 5.91 5.59 -7.34
CA LEU A 79 6.71 6.07 -8.46
C LEU A 79 8.21 5.84 -8.18
N PRO A 80 9.00 5.54 -9.22
CA PRO A 80 10.45 5.45 -9.09
C PRO A 80 11.00 6.84 -8.76
N GLU A 81 11.82 6.92 -7.71
CA GLU A 81 12.51 8.16 -7.30
C GLU A 81 13.99 8.11 -7.67
N ARG A 82 14.51 6.90 -7.87
CA ARG A 82 15.90 6.62 -8.24
C ARG A 82 15.93 5.76 -9.49
N ASN A 83 17.02 5.87 -10.26
CA ASN A 83 17.24 5.01 -11.44
C ASN A 83 17.19 3.51 -11.09
N LEU A 84 17.60 3.15 -9.87
CA LEU A 84 17.57 1.78 -9.38
C LEU A 84 16.15 1.24 -9.13
N ASP A 85 15.15 2.12 -8.97
CA ASP A 85 13.75 1.72 -8.76
C ASP A 85 13.06 1.32 -10.07
N PHE A 86 13.58 1.81 -11.22
CA PHE A 86 12.92 1.65 -12.52
C PHE A 86 12.70 0.19 -12.95
N PRO A 87 13.65 -0.75 -12.79
CA PRO A 87 13.42 -2.14 -13.14
C PRO A 87 12.23 -2.74 -12.39
N ALA A 88 12.13 -2.49 -11.08
CA ALA A 88 11.04 -2.97 -10.27
C ALA A 88 9.69 -2.31 -10.65
N TYR A 89 9.70 -0.99 -10.84
CA TYR A 89 8.52 -0.27 -11.35
C TYR A 89 8.03 -0.84 -12.68
N TRP A 90 8.95 -1.05 -13.63
CA TRP A 90 8.63 -1.58 -14.96
C TRP A 90 8.09 -3.01 -14.90
N LEU A 91 8.71 -3.89 -14.09
CA LEU A 91 8.20 -5.24 -13.86
C LEU A 91 6.80 -5.23 -13.26
N GLY A 92 6.55 -4.40 -12.25
CA GLY A 92 5.22 -4.25 -11.64
C GLY A 92 4.19 -3.77 -12.65
N HIS A 93 4.54 -2.78 -13.46
CA HIS A 93 3.69 -2.28 -14.54
C HIS A 93 3.35 -3.36 -15.58
N CYS A 94 4.32 -4.19 -15.97
CA CYS A 94 4.09 -5.32 -16.88
C CYS A 94 3.13 -6.36 -16.27
N CYS A 95 3.29 -6.69 -14.98
CA CYS A 95 2.39 -7.59 -14.26
C CYS A 95 0.95 -7.06 -14.26
N GLU A 96 0.76 -5.80 -13.87
CA GLU A 96 -0.58 -5.17 -13.81
C GLU A 96 -1.24 -5.07 -15.18
N ARG A 97 -0.45 -4.88 -16.25
CA ARG A 97 -0.96 -4.83 -17.64
C ARG A 97 -1.57 -6.15 -18.09
N MET A 98 -1.14 -7.28 -17.54
CA MET A 98 -1.73 -8.58 -17.80
C MET A 98 -2.99 -8.85 -16.95
N GLY A 99 -3.26 -8.00 -15.94
CA GLY A 99 -4.38 -8.13 -15.02
C GLY A 99 -5.64 -7.37 -15.44
N ALA A 100 -6.77 -7.71 -14.82
CA ALA A 100 -8.08 -7.09 -15.09
C ALA A 100 -8.20 -5.63 -14.61
N HIS A 101 -7.30 -5.17 -13.74
CA HIS A 101 -7.40 -3.87 -13.08
C HIS A 101 -6.38 -2.82 -13.58
N TYR A 102 -5.73 -3.06 -14.72
CA TYR A 102 -4.69 -2.16 -15.26
C TYR A 102 -5.15 -0.70 -15.38
N GLY A 103 -6.42 -0.46 -15.75
CA GLY A 103 -6.97 0.90 -15.84
C GLY A 103 -7.00 1.63 -14.49
N LEU A 104 -7.25 0.91 -13.38
CA LEU A 104 -7.24 1.46 -12.02
C LEU A 104 -5.81 1.70 -11.57
N TYR A 105 -4.93 0.71 -11.76
CA TYR A 105 -3.50 0.84 -11.49
C TYR A 105 -2.88 2.04 -12.22
N ASN A 106 -3.11 2.18 -13.52
CA ASN A 106 -2.55 3.29 -14.32
C ASN A 106 -3.04 4.66 -13.80
N ARG A 107 -4.32 4.77 -13.42
CA ARG A 107 -4.84 6.00 -12.79
C ARG A 107 -4.19 6.25 -11.42
N PHE A 108 -4.04 5.22 -10.60
CA PHE A 108 -3.37 5.30 -9.30
C PHE A 108 -1.93 5.82 -9.44
N MET A 109 -1.17 5.26 -10.38
CA MET A 109 0.20 5.70 -10.67
C MET A 109 0.26 7.14 -11.21
N ARG A 110 -0.70 7.57 -12.03
CA ARG A 110 -0.81 8.97 -12.49
C ARG A 110 -1.05 9.96 -11.35
N HIS A 111 -1.68 9.53 -10.25
CA HIS A 111 -1.83 10.36 -9.06
C HIS A 111 -0.57 10.41 -8.18
N GLY A 112 0.46 9.62 -8.49
CA GLY A 112 1.70 9.53 -7.72
C GLY A 112 1.88 8.21 -6.97
N GLY A 113 1.02 7.23 -7.21
CA GLY A 113 0.99 5.99 -6.44
C GLY A 113 0.69 6.25 -4.96
N ILE A 114 1.33 5.50 -4.07
CA ILE A 114 1.17 5.66 -2.63
C ILE A 114 1.53 7.07 -2.12
N GLU A 115 2.57 7.72 -2.65
CA GLU A 115 2.91 9.10 -2.26
C GLU A 115 1.86 10.11 -2.73
N GLY A 116 1.14 9.80 -3.82
CA GLY A 116 -0.04 10.54 -4.25
C GLY A 116 -1.14 10.55 -3.19
N VAL A 117 -1.39 9.40 -2.55
CA VAL A 117 -2.35 9.25 -1.46
C VAL A 117 -1.92 10.09 -0.26
N ILE A 118 -0.66 9.97 0.17
CA ILE A 118 -0.11 10.72 1.30
C ILE A 118 -0.26 12.23 1.09
N ARG A 119 0.12 12.73 -0.09
CA ARG A 119 0.01 14.14 -0.45
C ARG A 119 -1.44 14.63 -0.44
N GLN A 120 -2.37 13.85 -0.99
CA GLN A 120 -3.79 14.21 -1.08
C GLN A 120 -4.53 14.16 0.26
N LEU A 121 -4.03 13.36 1.21
CA LEU A 121 -4.55 13.33 2.57
C LEU A 121 -3.87 14.35 3.49
N GLU A 122 -2.85 15.07 3.00
CA GLU A 122 -2.04 16.02 3.78
C GLU A 122 -1.48 15.40 5.07
N VAL A 123 -1.14 14.11 5.01
CA VAL A 123 -0.61 13.37 6.15
C VAL A 123 0.90 13.40 6.12
N VAL A 124 1.52 13.63 7.27
CA VAL A 124 2.97 13.50 7.45
C VAL A 124 3.27 12.07 7.89
N PRO A 125 3.95 11.24 7.07
CA PRO A 125 4.28 9.89 7.48
C PRO A 125 5.32 9.88 8.59
N LEU A 126 5.14 8.96 9.53
CA LEU A 126 6.11 8.73 10.58
C LEU A 126 7.37 8.07 10.00
N ARG A 127 7.19 7.13 9.07
CA ARG A 127 8.29 6.41 8.40
C ARG A 127 7.93 6.03 6.97
N ARG A 128 8.98 5.87 6.16
CA ARG A 128 8.94 5.34 4.80
C ARG A 128 10.00 4.24 4.64
N ASP A 129 9.70 3.26 3.82
CA ASP A 129 10.65 2.26 3.34
C ASP A 129 10.29 1.84 1.91
N VAL A 130 11.20 1.11 1.28
CA VAL A 130 11.03 0.62 -0.09
C VAL A 130 11.18 -0.88 -0.13
N PHE A 131 10.21 -1.55 -0.75
CA PHE A 131 10.20 -3.00 -0.91
C PHE A 131 10.33 -3.36 -2.39
N TRP A 132 10.65 -4.63 -2.64
CA TRP A 132 10.68 -5.20 -3.99
C TRP A 132 11.53 -4.37 -4.97
N GLY A 133 12.76 -4.03 -4.56
CA GLY A 133 13.70 -3.28 -5.41
C GLY A 133 13.28 -1.85 -5.74
N GLY A 134 12.35 -1.25 -4.97
CA GLY A 134 11.87 0.12 -5.18
C GLY A 134 10.56 0.24 -5.94
N GLY A 135 9.93 -0.87 -6.35
CA GLY A 135 8.62 -0.84 -7.01
C GLY A 135 7.45 -0.63 -6.05
N ILE A 136 7.62 -1.01 -4.78
CA ILE A 136 6.60 -0.91 -3.73
C ILE A 136 7.11 0.02 -2.63
N GLY A 137 6.28 0.97 -2.24
CA GLY A 137 6.52 1.83 -1.08
C GLY A 137 5.82 1.27 0.16
N ALA A 138 6.46 1.42 1.31
CA ALA A 138 5.85 1.19 2.62
C ALA A 138 5.81 2.52 3.37
N VAL A 139 4.61 2.99 3.69
CA VAL A 139 4.40 4.28 4.34
C VAL A 139 3.59 4.09 5.61
N TRP A 140 4.20 4.40 6.75
CA TRP A 140 3.54 4.34 8.05
C TRP A 140 3.01 5.73 8.41
N ILE A 141 1.70 5.80 8.64
CA ILE A 141 0.98 6.99 9.07
C ILE A 141 0.24 6.75 10.40
N VAL A 142 -0.01 7.86 11.10
CA VAL A 142 -0.79 7.95 12.34
C VAL A 142 -2.01 8.84 12.17
#